data_AF-A0A818JXI5-F1
#
_entry.id   AF-A0A818JXI5-F1
#
_cell.length_a   1.000
_cell.length_b   1.000
_cell.length_c   1.000
_cell.angle_alpha   90.00
_cell.angle_beta   90.00
_cell.angle_gamma   90.00
#
_symmetry.space_group_name_H-M   'P 1'
#
loop_
_entity.id
_entity.type
_entity.pdbx_description
1 polymer ?
#
loop_
_entity_poly.entity_id
_entity_poly.type
_entity_poly.pdbx_seq_one_letter_code
_entity_poly.pdbx_strand_id
1 'polypeptide(L)'
;MRIIYILIENGQNPSNLCLKSLSIALQSQQNPTLRRYGSKILYTLIKNHGTLRLNPSLLNAMSHALNDPLTTVQSYMLYSFEELVRNQRYDIHQQYIENMEALLSNTYQDINKNYGKCGLMTSFFLNLLYRQYKLNENLLEIFSEFLIVEVVSHKDLSLNRSASYVLQKAIENQLFTGNLTPKVLNNISICFNSMSSQHKEMLEYCLRILCALNEDQLVSTRLDIKLLK
;
A
#
# COMPACT_ATOMS: atom_id res chain seq x y z
N MET A 1 -28.44 5.99 4.30
CA MET A 1 -27.02 6.11 4.70
C MET A 1 -26.84 6.39 6.18
N ARG A 2 -27.36 7.50 6.74
CA ARG A 2 -27.28 7.77 8.21
C ARG A 2 -27.84 6.64 9.08
N ILE A 3 -29.01 6.08 8.73
CA ILE A 3 -29.60 4.95 9.46
C ILE A 3 -28.67 3.72 9.41
N ILE A 4 -28.11 3.40 8.24
CA ILE A 4 -27.16 2.29 8.07
C ILE A 4 -25.94 2.50 8.98
N TYR A 5 -25.37 3.71 9.02
CA TYR A 5 -24.24 4.03 9.89
C TYR A 5 -24.55 3.81 11.38
N ILE A 6 -25.72 4.27 11.85
CA ILE A 6 -26.17 4.08 13.23
C ILE A 6 -26.35 2.59 13.56
N LEU A 7 -26.93 1.79 12.67
CA LEU A 7 -27.11 0.36 12.90
C LEU A 7 -25.77 -0.36 13.04
N ILE A 8 -24.76 0.05 12.28
CA ILE A 8 -23.40 -0.51 12.32
C ILE A 8 -22.66 -0.13 13.60
N GLU A 9 -22.73 1.14 14.02
CA GLU A 9 -22.11 1.57 15.28
C GLU A 9 -22.71 0.84 16.49
N ASN A 10 -23.96 0.38 16.39
CA ASN A 10 -24.63 -0.42 17.41
C ASN A 10 -24.45 -1.94 17.24
N GLY A 11 -23.49 -2.39 16.42
CA GLY A 11 -23.12 -3.80 16.28
C GLY A 11 -24.14 -4.66 15.53
N GLN A 12 -25.11 -4.06 14.83
CA GLN A 12 -26.08 -4.83 14.05
C GLN A 12 -25.50 -5.28 12.71
N ASN A 13 -25.75 -6.54 12.34
CA ASN A 13 -25.30 -7.09 11.07
C ASN A 13 -26.12 -6.45 9.92
N PRO A 14 -25.48 -5.71 9.00
CA PRO A 14 -26.19 -5.07 7.91
C PRO A 14 -26.70 -6.13 6.94
N SER A 15 -28.00 -6.13 6.69
CA SER A 15 -28.61 -7.00 5.68
C SER A 15 -27.99 -6.79 4.29
N ASN A 16 -28.13 -7.78 3.39
CA ASN A 16 -27.68 -7.70 1.99
C ASN A 16 -28.16 -6.43 1.24
N LEU A 17 -29.27 -5.83 1.67
CA LEU A 17 -29.78 -4.55 1.15
C LEU A 17 -28.79 -3.40 1.37
N CYS A 18 -28.06 -3.38 2.49
CA CYS A 18 -27.06 -2.36 2.79
C CYS A 18 -25.89 -2.40 1.81
N LEU A 19 -25.45 -3.60 1.40
CA LEU A 19 -24.35 -3.77 0.44
C LEU A 19 -24.73 -3.29 -0.97
N LYS A 20 -25.96 -3.56 -1.41
CA LYS A 20 -26.47 -3.06 -2.69
C LYS A 20 -26.56 -1.53 -2.69
N SER A 21 -27.06 -0.93 -1.61
CA SER A 21 -27.11 0.53 -1.47
C SER A 21 -25.72 1.16 -1.44
N LEU A 22 -24.72 0.49 -0.87
CA LEU A 22 -23.33 0.97 -0.89
C LEU A 22 -22.73 0.95 -2.29
N SER A 23 -22.99 -0.11 -3.08
CA SER A 23 -22.56 -0.17 -4.48
C SER A 23 -23.11 1.01 -5.28
N ILE A 24 -24.42 1.27 -5.17
CA ILE A 24 -25.08 2.40 -5.85
C ILE A 24 -24.51 3.73 -5.36
N ALA A 25 -24.30 3.87 -4.05
CA ALA A 25 -23.75 5.09 -3.46
C ALA A 25 -22.36 5.40 -4.01
N LEU A 26 -21.46 4.40 -4.10
CA LEU A 26 -20.11 4.56 -4.64
C LEU A 26 -20.10 4.91 -6.14
N GLN A 27 -21.08 4.40 -6.90
CA GLN A 27 -21.19 4.65 -8.34
C GLN A 27 -21.91 5.96 -8.71
N SER A 28 -22.44 6.69 -7.72
CA SER A 28 -23.22 7.90 -7.95
C SER A 28 -22.35 9.06 -8.44
N GLN A 29 -22.30 9.28 -9.76
CA GLN A 29 -21.49 10.33 -10.38
C GLN A 29 -21.84 11.75 -9.92
N GLN A 30 -23.14 12.05 -9.76
CA GLN A 30 -23.62 13.40 -9.48
C GLN A 30 -23.65 13.78 -7.99
N ASN A 31 -23.35 12.85 -7.08
CA ASN A 31 -23.51 13.10 -5.65
C ASN A 31 -22.22 12.79 -4.85
N PRO A 32 -21.29 13.76 -4.75
CA PRO A 32 -20.02 13.59 -4.04
C PRO A 32 -20.23 13.28 -2.55
N THR A 33 -21.25 13.88 -1.93
CA THR A 33 -21.61 13.65 -0.53
C THR A 33 -22.03 12.20 -0.31
N LEU A 34 -22.84 11.64 -1.20
CA LEU A 34 -23.27 10.25 -1.14
C LEU A 34 -22.09 9.29 -1.27
N ARG A 35 -21.15 9.54 -2.20
CA ARG A 35 -19.93 8.73 -2.34
C ARG A 35 -19.07 8.77 -1.08
N ARG A 36 -18.86 9.96 -0.50
CA ARG A 36 -18.09 10.14 0.75
C ARG A 36 -18.68 9.38 1.93
N TYR A 37 -20.01 9.43 2.11
CA TYR A 37 -20.66 8.67 3.17
C TYR A 37 -20.66 7.17 2.88
N GLY A 38 -20.87 6.77 1.62
CA GLY A 38 -20.80 5.39 1.18
C GLY A 38 -19.44 4.76 1.46
N SER A 39 -18.36 5.44 1.10
CA SER A 39 -16.99 4.96 1.32
C SER A 39 -16.67 4.82 2.80
N LYS A 40 -17.07 5.81 3.62
CA LYS A 40 -16.86 5.76 5.08
C LYS A 40 -17.62 4.60 5.71
N ILE A 41 -18.91 4.45 5.38
CA ILE A 41 -19.74 3.36 5.90
C ILE A 41 -19.15 2.00 5.53
N LEU A 42 -18.73 1.83 4.27
CA LEU A 42 -18.14 0.59 3.81
C LEU A 42 -16.85 0.24 4.55
N TYR A 43 -15.96 1.21 4.78
CA TYR A 43 -14.77 1.01 5.59
C TYR A 43 -15.13 0.56 7.02
N THR A 44 -16.06 1.25 7.69
CA THR A 44 -16.51 0.89 9.04
C THR A 44 -17.09 -0.53 9.07
N LEU A 45 -17.84 -0.92 8.03
CA LEU A 45 -18.37 -2.27 7.89
C LEU A 45 -17.29 -3.33 7.81
N ILE A 46 -16.33 -3.16 6.89
CA ILE A 46 -15.25 -4.13 6.68
C ILE A 46 -14.41 -4.24 7.95
N LYS A 47 -14.10 -3.10 8.59
CA LYS A 47 -13.33 -3.06 9.83
C LYS A 47 -14.01 -3.79 10.99
N ASN A 48 -15.30 -3.56 11.20
CA ASN A 48 -16.03 -4.12 12.34
C ASN A 48 -16.56 -5.54 12.08
N HIS A 49 -16.79 -5.89 10.81
CA HIS A 49 -17.38 -7.15 10.40
C HIS A 49 -16.48 -7.84 9.36
N GLY A 50 -15.30 -8.30 9.79
CA GLY A 50 -14.31 -8.98 8.92
C GLY A 50 -14.80 -10.24 8.20
N THR A 51 -16.03 -10.71 8.47
CA THR A 51 -16.73 -11.84 7.79
C THR A 51 -17.68 -11.41 6.67
N LEU A 52 -17.79 -10.12 6.37
CA LEU A 52 -18.76 -9.58 5.43
C LEU A 52 -18.50 -10.00 3.97
N ARG A 53 -19.15 -11.06 3.49
CA ARG A 53 -19.04 -11.49 2.09
C ARG A 53 -19.45 -10.37 1.13
N LEU A 54 -18.45 -9.73 0.51
CA LEU A 54 -18.65 -8.69 -0.49
C LEU A 54 -19.06 -9.35 -1.81
N ASN A 55 -20.18 -8.88 -2.38
CA ASN A 55 -20.61 -9.36 -3.69
C ASN A 55 -19.73 -8.73 -4.81
N PRO A 56 -19.62 -9.36 -5.99
CA PRO A 56 -18.79 -8.86 -7.08
C PRO A 56 -19.11 -7.44 -7.54
N SER A 57 -20.40 -7.05 -7.53
CA SER A 57 -20.83 -5.70 -7.89
C SER A 57 -20.23 -4.64 -6.96
N LEU A 58 -20.24 -4.89 -5.66
CA LEU A 58 -19.69 -3.97 -4.66
C LEU A 58 -18.17 -3.88 -4.77
N LEU A 59 -17.48 -5.02 -4.96
CA LEU A 59 -16.03 -5.01 -5.17
C LEU A 59 -15.65 -4.23 -6.44
N ASN A 60 -16.41 -4.38 -7.53
CA ASN A 60 -16.23 -3.58 -8.74
C ASN A 60 -16.45 -2.09 -8.44
N ALA A 61 -17.50 -1.73 -7.70
CA ALA A 61 -17.73 -0.33 -7.31
C ALA A 61 -16.59 0.23 -6.45
N MET A 62 -16.04 -0.56 -5.51
CA MET A 62 -14.86 -0.18 -4.72
C MET A 62 -13.64 0.06 -5.60
N SER A 63 -13.41 -0.83 -6.57
CA SER A 63 -12.30 -0.74 -7.52
C SER A 63 -12.37 0.53 -8.35
N HIS A 64 -13.56 0.91 -8.83
CA HIS A 64 -13.74 2.17 -9.57
C HIS A 64 -13.55 3.39 -8.65
N ALA A 65 -13.98 3.30 -7.39
CA ALA A 65 -13.86 4.37 -6.41
C ALA A 65 -12.42 4.64 -5.94
N LEU A 66 -11.44 3.76 -6.24
CA LEU A 66 -10.01 4.07 -6.09
C LEU A 66 -9.57 5.25 -6.97
N ASN A 67 -10.23 5.43 -8.11
CA ASN A 67 -9.99 6.53 -9.04
C ASN A 67 -10.95 7.72 -8.84
N ASP A 68 -11.67 7.78 -7.71
CA ASP A 68 -12.60 8.88 -7.43
C ASP A 68 -11.83 10.21 -7.30
N PRO A 69 -12.33 11.34 -7.86
CA PRO A 69 -11.68 12.64 -7.72
C PRO A 69 -11.59 13.12 -6.26
N LEU A 70 -12.42 12.60 -5.36
CA LEU A 70 -12.40 12.95 -3.94
C LEU A 70 -11.34 12.12 -3.19
N THR A 71 -10.28 12.79 -2.73
CA THR A 71 -9.24 12.19 -1.87
C THR A 71 -9.81 11.43 -0.68
N THR A 72 -10.90 11.90 -0.07
CA THR A 72 -11.55 11.21 1.06
C THR A 72 -12.16 9.86 0.64
N VAL A 73 -12.77 9.78 -0.55
CA VAL A 73 -13.32 8.52 -1.07
C VAL A 73 -12.19 7.55 -1.36
N GLN A 74 -11.15 8.00 -2.08
CA GLN A 74 -9.96 7.20 -2.36
C GLN A 74 -9.34 6.64 -1.07
N SER A 75 -9.13 7.49 -0.05
CA SER A 75 -8.53 7.07 1.22
C SER A 75 -9.36 5.98 1.91
N TYR A 76 -10.68 6.15 1.98
CA TYR A 76 -11.55 5.11 2.57
C TYR A 76 -11.57 3.82 1.74
N MET A 77 -11.42 3.89 0.42
CA MET A 77 -11.27 2.69 -0.42
C MET A 77 -9.94 1.99 -0.15
N LEU A 78 -8.84 2.73 -0.05
CA LEU A 78 -7.52 2.19 0.32
C LEU A 78 -7.58 1.46 1.67
N TYR A 79 -8.12 2.11 2.70
CA TYR A 79 -8.31 1.47 4.01
C TYR A 79 -9.22 0.24 3.95
N SER A 80 -10.28 0.28 3.13
CA SER A 80 -11.18 -0.86 2.95
C SER A 80 -10.44 -2.05 2.33
N PHE A 81 -9.66 -1.82 1.28
CA PHE A 81 -8.88 -2.88 0.63
C PHE A 81 -7.79 -3.42 1.55
N GLU A 82 -7.05 -2.55 2.24
CA GLU A 82 -6.07 -2.95 3.25
C GLU A 82 -6.68 -3.89 4.29
N GLU A 83 -7.85 -3.54 4.85
CA GLU A 83 -8.55 -4.38 5.81
C GLU A 83 -8.98 -5.73 5.22
N LEU A 84 -9.42 -5.77 3.96
CA LEU A 84 -9.74 -7.03 3.28
C LEU A 84 -8.50 -7.91 3.09
N VAL A 85 -7.34 -7.32 2.73
CA VAL A 85 -6.07 -8.04 2.61
C VAL A 85 -5.58 -8.51 3.98
N ARG A 86 -5.71 -7.70 5.02
CA ARG A 86 -5.28 -8.06 6.37
C ARG A 86 -6.08 -9.23 6.94
N ASN A 87 -7.39 -9.28 6.69
CA ASN A 87 -8.28 -10.28 7.28
C ASN A 87 -8.19 -11.70 6.68
N GLN A 88 -7.26 -11.97 5.75
CA GLN A 88 -6.96 -13.29 5.12
C GLN A 88 -8.13 -14.08 4.50
N ARG A 89 -9.37 -13.59 4.59
CA ARG A 89 -10.61 -14.33 4.24
C ARG A 89 -11.17 -14.02 2.86
N TYR A 90 -10.55 -13.09 2.13
CA TYR A 90 -10.95 -12.71 0.78
C TYR A 90 -9.84 -13.07 -0.19
N ASP A 91 -10.22 -13.77 -1.26
CA ASP A 91 -9.40 -13.86 -2.46
C ASP A 91 -9.37 -12.48 -3.10
N ILE A 92 -8.17 -11.92 -3.21
CA ILE A 92 -7.97 -10.61 -3.80
C ILE A 92 -7.89 -10.83 -5.30
N HIS A 93 -8.91 -10.37 -6.01
CA HIS A 93 -8.94 -10.46 -7.46
C HIS A 93 -7.76 -9.66 -8.06
N GLN A 94 -7.08 -10.23 -9.06
CA GLN A 94 -5.91 -9.64 -9.70
C GLN A 94 -6.16 -8.19 -10.16
N GLN A 95 -7.35 -7.93 -10.72
CA GLN A 95 -7.78 -6.60 -11.14
C GLN A 95 -7.70 -5.53 -10.03
N TYR A 96 -7.90 -5.89 -8.75
CA TYR A 96 -7.78 -4.91 -7.66
C TYR A 96 -6.33 -4.57 -7.38
N ILE A 97 -5.44 -5.55 -7.51
CA ILE A 97 -4.01 -5.33 -7.36
C ILE A 97 -3.52 -4.44 -8.51
N GLU A 98 -3.90 -4.73 -9.75
CA GLU A 98 -3.58 -3.91 -10.93
C GLU A 98 -4.05 -2.45 -10.78
N ASN A 99 -5.25 -2.22 -10.26
CA ASN A 99 -5.74 -0.87 -10.01
C ASN A 99 -4.95 -0.14 -8.91
N MET A 100 -4.53 -0.86 -7.87
CA MET A 100 -3.67 -0.33 -6.82
C MET A 100 -2.26 -0.02 -7.33
N GLU A 101 -1.70 -0.86 -8.20
CA GLU A 101 -0.41 -0.66 -8.87
C GLU A 101 -0.45 0.58 -9.77
N ALA A 102 -1.49 0.73 -10.58
CA ALA A 102 -1.69 1.91 -11.43
C ALA A 102 -1.88 3.18 -10.60
N LEU A 103 -2.67 3.12 -9.52
CA LEU A 103 -2.87 4.26 -8.62
C LEU A 103 -1.55 4.66 -7.94
N LEU A 104 -0.77 3.68 -7.46
CA LEU A 104 0.52 3.94 -6.84
C LEU A 104 1.49 4.58 -7.86
N SER A 105 1.54 4.05 -9.07
CA SER A 105 2.37 4.54 -10.18
C SER A 105 2.06 6.00 -10.57
N ASN A 106 0.80 6.42 -10.46
CA ASN A 106 0.44 7.83 -10.68
C ASN A 106 0.71 8.71 -9.45
N THR A 107 0.49 8.17 -8.25
CA THR A 107 0.56 8.93 -7.00
C THR A 107 2.00 9.22 -6.57
N TYR A 108 2.93 8.28 -6.82
CA TYR A 108 4.32 8.43 -6.42
C TYR A 108 5.11 9.47 -7.23
N GLN A 109 4.57 9.98 -8.35
CA GLN A 109 5.26 11.03 -9.11
C GLN A 109 5.35 12.35 -8.32
N ASP A 110 4.47 12.55 -7.34
CA ASP A 110 4.48 13.68 -6.41
C ASP A 110 4.39 13.16 -4.96
N ILE A 111 5.43 12.45 -4.52
CA ILE A 111 5.51 11.77 -3.21
C ILE A 111 5.26 12.75 -2.07
N ASN A 112 5.85 13.94 -2.13
CA ASN A 112 5.76 14.94 -1.06
C ASN A 112 4.31 15.38 -0.81
N LYS A 113 3.53 15.58 -1.89
CA LYS A 113 2.11 15.91 -1.78
C LYS A 113 1.25 14.73 -1.37
N ASN A 114 1.67 13.51 -1.73
CA ASN A 114 0.88 12.31 -1.56
C ASN A 114 1.43 11.33 -0.50
N TYR A 115 2.31 11.80 0.40
CA TYR A 115 3.05 10.96 1.34
C TYR A 115 2.15 9.99 2.12
N GLY A 116 1.04 10.51 2.67
CA GLY A 116 0.05 9.69 3.39
C GLY A 116 -0.61 8.62 2.51
N LYS A 117 -0.94 8.93 1.25
CA LYS A 117 -1.51 7.95 0.31
C LYS A 117 -0.49 6.87 -0.06
N CYS A 118 0.77 7.26 -0.31
CA CYS A 118 1.87 6.32 -0.54
C CYS A 118 2.06 5.39 0.67
N GLY A 119 1.95 5.92 1.90
CA GLY A 119 2.00 5.12 3.13
C GLY A 119 0.91 4.04 3.18
N LEU A 120 -0.33 4.40 2.88
CA LEU A 120 -1.45 3.45 2.85
C LEU A 120 -1.26 2.36 1.79
N MET A 121 -0.84 2.74 0.58
CA MET A 121 -0.58 1.77 -0.48
C MET A 121 0.60 0.85 -0.13
N THR A 122 1.63 1.38 0.54
CA THR A 122 2.75 0.57 1.05
C THR A 122 2.27 -0.48 2.05
N SER A 123 1.37 -0.12 2.99
CA SER A 123 0.75 -1.08 3.90
C SER A 123 -0.06 -2.15 3.16
N PHE A 124 -0.83 -1.77 2.13
CA PHE A 124 -1.56 -2.72 1.30
C PHE A 124 -0.63 -3.76 0.65
N PHE A 125 0.46 -3.32 0.01
CA PHE A 125 1.42 -4.23 -0.63
C PHE A 125 2.21 -5.08 0.38
N LEU A 126 2.48 -4.56 1.58
CA LEU A 126 3.06 -5.36 2.66
C LEU A 126 2.14 -6.52 3.06
N ASN A 127 0.84 -6.27 3.19
CA ASN A 127 -0.13 -7.31 3.51
C ASN A 127 -0.26 -8.34 2.36
N LEU A 128 -0.07 -7.93 1.10
CA LEU A 128 0.02 -8.84 -0.04
C LEU A 128 1.28 -9.72 0.00
N LEU A 129 2.44 -9.16 0.37
CA LEU A 129 3.69 -9.93 0.55
C LEU A 129 3.53 -11.03 1.60
N TYR A 130 2.83 -10.77 2.72
CA TYR A 130 2.52 -11.81 3.71
C TYR A 130 1.68 -12.95 3.15
N ARG A 131 0.94 -12.70 2.07
CA ARG A 131 0.17 -13.69 1.31
C ARG A 131 0.95 -14.29 0.13
N GLN A 132 2.27 -14.12 0.10
CA GLN A 132 3.16 -14.63 -0.96
C GLN A 132 2.90 -14.01 -2.35
N TYR A 133 2.27 -12.83 -2.42
CA TYR A 133 2.20 -12.10 -3.68
C TYR A 133 3.60 -11.67 -4.12
N LYS A 134 3.89 -11.78 -5.41
CA LYS A 134 5.18 -11.35 -5.97
C LYS A 134 5.07 -9.94 -6.53
N LEU A 135 5.94 -9.05 -6.10
CA LEU A 135 6.02 -7.70 -6.66
C LEU A 135 6.61 -7.75 -8.07
N ASN A 136 6.04 -6.97 -8.99
CA ASN A 136 6.66 -6.78 -10.30
C ASN A 136 7.81 -5.76 -10.22
N GLU A 137 8.59 -5.70 -11.30
CA GLU A 137 9.76 -4.82 -11.41
C GLU A 137 9.40 -3.34 -11.16
N ASN A 138 8.29 -2.86 -11.72
CA ASN A 138 7.83 -1.48 -11.53
C ASN A 138 7.54 -1.15 -10.06
N LEU A 139 6.88 -2.06 -9.32
CA LEU A 139 6.66 -1.88 -7.88
C LEU A 139 7.97 -1.84 -7.09
N LEU A 140 8.92 -2.71 -7.42
CA LEU A 140 10.25 -2.68 -6.80
C LEU A 140 10.94 -1.34 -7.02
N GLU A 141 10.88 -0.80 -8.24
CA GLU A 141 11.44 0.51 -8.54
C GLU A 141 10.77 1.60 -7.70
N ILE A 142 9.44 1.65 -7.65
CA ILE A 142 8.69 2.64 -6.86
C ILE A 142 9.05 2.56 -5.37
N PHE A 143 9.07 1.36 -4.79
CA PHE A 143 9.46 1.22 -3.38
C PHE A 143 10.93 1.60 -3.14
N SER A 144 11.80 1.39 -4.13
CA SER A 144 13.20 1.83 -4.04
C SER A 144 13.34 3.35 -4.04
N GLU A 145 12.47 4.08 -4.75
CA GLU A 145 12.43 5.54 -4.67
C GLU A 145 12.09 5.99 -3.25
N PHE A 146 11.14 5.33 -2.59
CA PHE A 146 10.74 5.67 -1.22
C PHE A 146 11.89 5.54 -0.20
N LEU A 147 12.95 4.78 -0.49
CA LEU A 147 14.13 4.71 0.35
C LEU A 147 14.88 6.05 0.41
N ILE A 148 15.00 6.69 -0.75
CA ILE A 148 15.86 7.88 -0.96
C ILE A 148 15.08 9.19 -0.94
N VAL A 149 13.77 9.13 -0.66
CA VAL A 149 12.95 10.32 -0.40
C VAL A 149 13.39 10.88 0.96
N GLU A 150 14.40 11.75 0.91
CA GLU A 150 14.69 12.70 1.98
C GLU A 150 14.09 14.07 1.59
N VAL A 151 13.71 14.84 2.62
CA VAL A 151 13.45 16.28 2.57
C VAL A 151 12.05 16.74 2.12
N VAL A 152 11.06 16.65 3.02
CA VAL A 152 10.26 17.81 3.49
C VAL A 152 9.75 17.48 4.91
N SER A 153 10.00 18.36 5.90
CA SER A 153 9.25 18.46 7.19
C SER A 153 9.68 17.75 8.48
N HIS A 154 10.91 17.25 8.65
CA HIS A 154 11.45 16.85 9.98
C HIS A 154 10.50 16.02 10.88
N LYS A 155 10.45 14.69 10.69
CA LYS A 155 10.44 13.61 11.73
C LYS A 155 9.67 12.34 11.37
N ASP A 156 8.92 12.30 10.28
CA ASP A 156 8.21 11.06 9.91
C ASP A 156 8.97 10.29 8.82
N LEU A 157 9.68 9.24 9.23
CA LEU A 157 10.32 8.26 8.33
C LEU A 157 9.41 7.04 8.09
N SER A 158 8.12 7.10 8.45
CA SER A 158 7.22 5.95 8.38
C SER A 158 7.10 5.36 6.97
N LEU A 159 7.04 6.20 5.93
CA LEU A 159 7.02 5.72 4.55
C LEU A 159 8.33 5.02 4.19
N ASN A 160 9.48 5.66 4.45
CA ASN A 160 10.80 5.09 4.17
C ASN A 160 10.97 3.75 4.90
N ARG A 161 10.57 3.66 6.18
CA ARG A 161 10.63 2.43 6.98
C ARG A 161 9.73 1.35 6.40
N SER A 162 8.49 1.70 6.06
CA SER A 162 7.53 0.74 5.50
C SER A 162 7.99 0.24 4.13
N ALA A 163 8.52 1.13 3.28
CA ALA A 163 9.04 0.77 1.97
C ALA A 163 10.31 -0.10 2.07
N SER A 164 11.20 0.24 3.01
CA SER A 164 12.37 -0.59 3.32
C SER A 164 11.97 -1.99 3.75
N TYR A 165 10.95 -2.09 4.60
CA TYR A 165 10.45 -3.37 5.05
C TYR A 165 9.79 -4.18 3.92
N VAL A 166 9.03 -3.52 3.03
CA VAL A 166 8.48 -4.14 1.82
C VAL A 166 9.60 -4.68 0.92
N LEU A 167 10.62 -3.87 0.62
CA LEU A 167 11.76 -4.30 -0.20
C LEU A 167 12.56 -5.42 0.45
N GLN A 168 12.85 -5.31 1.74
CA GLN A 168 13.49 -6.37 2.51
C GLN A 168 12.71 -7.67 2.37
N LYS A 169 11.40 -7.67 2.64
CA LYS A 169 10.58 -8.87 2.55
C LYS A 169 10.46 -9.42 1.14
N ALA A 170 10.39 -8.54 0.14
CA ALA A 170 10.37 -8.96 -1.26
C ALA A 170 11.68 -9.67 -1.63
N ILE A 171 12.83 -9.09 -1.27
CA ILE A 171 14.16 -9.59 -1.66
C ILE A 171 14.53 -10.84 -0.85
N GLU A 172 14.45 -10.81 0.49
CA GLU A 172 14.79 -11.94 1.37
C GLU A 172 14.02 -13.21 1.00
N ASN A 173 12.75 -13.08 0.64
CA ASN A 173 11.87 -14.22 0.34
C ASN A 173 11.72 -14.49 -1.16
N GLN A 174 12.46 -13.79 -2.03
CA GLN A 174 12.35 -13.89 -3.48
C GLN A 174 10.90 -13.69 -3.99
N LEU A 175 10.15 -12.81 -3.34
CA LEU A 175 8.77 -12.44 -3.66
C LEU A 175 8.71 -11.31 -4.68
N PHE A 176 9.42 -11.49 -5.80
CA PHE A 176 9.35 -10.60 -6.93
C PHE A 176 9.49 -11.36 -8.26
N THR A 177 9.02 -10.74 -9.33
CA THR A 177 9.19 -11.24 -10.70
C THR A 177 10.14 -10.34 -11.47
N GLY A 178 11.03 -10.94 -12.27
CA GLY A 178 12.08 -10.20 -12.99
C GLY A 178 13.36 -10.09 -12.18
N ASN A 179 14.23 -9.15 -12.55
CA ASN A 179 15.51 -8.90 -11.89
C ASN A 179 15.45 -7.61 -11.07
N LEU A 180 16.32 -7.50 -10.06
CA LEU A 180 16.57 -6.21 -9.42
C LEU A 180 17.26 -5.29 -10.43
N THR A 181 16.59 -4.21 -10.81
CA THR A 181 17.14 -3.29 -11.81
C THR A 181 18.34 -2.54 -11.24
N PRO A 182 19.26 -2.06 -12.10
CA PRO A 182 20.37 -1.21 -11.66
C PRO A 182 19.90 0.01 -10.86
N LYS A 183 18.69 0.51 -11.14
CA LYS A 183 18.07 1.61 -10.43
C LYS A 183 17.70 1.23 -8.99
N VAL A 184 17.06 0.08 -8.79
CA VAL A 184 16.74 -0.44 -7.44
C VAL A 184 18.02 -0.60 -6.62
N LEU A 185 19.05 -1.22 -7.20
CA LEU A 185 20.34 -1.45 -6.54
C LEU A 185 21.06 -0.13 -6.21
N ASN A 186 21.00 0.84 -7.12
CA ASN A 186 21.53 2.18 -6.87
C ASN A 186 20.80 2.91 -5.74
N ASN A 187 19.47 2.82 -5.67
CA ASN A 187 18.69 3.45 -4.61
C ASN A 187 18.93 2.80 -3.24
N ILE A 188 19.10 1.47 -3.18
CA ILE A 188 19.55 0.77 -1.97
C ILE A 188 20.93 1.28 -1.53
N SER A 189 21.86 1.44 -2.48
CA SER A 189 23.20 1.97 -2.20
C SER A 189 23.17 3.40 -1.67
N ILE A 190 22.41 4.30 -2.30
CA ILE A 190 22.24 5.68 -1.83
C ILE A 190 21.69 5.68 -0.41
N CYS A 191 20.61 4.93 -0.16
CA CYS A 191 20.01 4.82 1.16
C CYS A 191 21.02 4.29 2.19
N PHE A 192 21.75 3.22 1.89
CA PHE A 192 22.77 2.70 2.81
C PHE A 192 23.86 3.74 3.12
N ASN A 193 24.36 4.43 2.08
CA ASN A 193 25.44 5.39 2.22
C ASN A 193 25.01 6.71 2.92
N SER A 194 23.74 7.09 2.84
CA SER A 194 23.21 8.30 3.48
C SER A 194 22.80 8.09 4.94
N MET A 195 22.62 6.84 5.39
CA MET A 195 22.13 6.57 6.74
C MET A 195 23.18 6.85 7.80
N SER A 196 22.88 7.80 8.67
CA SER A 196 23.60 7.98 9.92
C SER A 196 23.19 6.93 10.97
N SER A 197 24.04 6.69 11.96
CA SER A 197 23.74 5.80 13.11
C SER A 197 22.49 6.21 13.93
N GLN A 198 21.93 7.40 13.66
CA GLN A 198 20.70 7.89 14.27
C GLN A 198 19.42 7.25 13.70
N HIS A 199 19.50 6.55 12.56
CA HIS A 199 18.37 5.89 11.90
C HIS A 199 18.54 4.36 11.83
N LYS A 200 18.79 3.75 12.99
CA LYS A 200 19.13 2.31 13.15
C LYS A 200 18.19 1.35 12.42
N GLU A 201 16.88 1.56 12.46
CA GLU A 201 15.91 0.66 11.80
C GLU A 201 16.07 0.66 10.27
N MET A 202 16.27 1.83 9.65
CA MET A 202 16.49 1.93 8.20
C MET A 202 17.82 1.26 7.81
N LEU A 203 18.87 1.52 8.60
CA LEU A 203 20.17 0.87 8.41
C LEU A 203 20.06 -0.66 8.53
N GLU A 204 19.30 -1.17 9.50
CA GLU A 204 19.04 -2.60 9.65
C GLU A 204 18.34 -3.18 8.43
N TYR A 205 17.32 -2.50 7.90
CA TYR A 205 16.65 -2.95 6.68
C TYR A 205 17.56 -2.95 5.46
N CYS A 206 18.35 -1.89 5.26
CA CYS A 206 19.34 -1.83 4.19
C CYS A 206 20.35 -2.97 4.30
N LEU A 207 20.90 -3.23 5.49
CA LEU A 207 21.83 -4.32 5.73
C LEU A 207 21.22 -5.68 5.39
N ARG A 208 19.99 -5.94 5.85
CA ARG A 208 19.26 -7.17 5.55
C ARG A 208 19.01 -7.36 4.05
N ILE A 209 18.66 -6.27 3.35
CA ILE A 209 18.53 -6.28 1.89
C ILE A 209 19.87 -6.66 1.25
N LEU A 210 20.98 -6.02 1.64
CA LEU A 210 22.31 -6.29 1.09
C LEU A 210 22.76 -7.73 1.34
N CYS A 211 22.49 -8.29 2.52
CA CYS A 211 22.78 -9.70 2.83
C CYS A 211 21.98 -10.70 2.00
N ALA A 212 20.84 -10.28 1.42
CA ALA A 212 20.02 -11.12 0.57
C ALA A 212 20.37 -11.01 -0.93
N LEU A 213 21.24 -10.07 -1.31
CA LEU A 213 21.74 -9.94 -2.68
C LEU A 213 22.77 -11.02 -3.00
N ASN A 214 22.80 -11.48 -4.26
CA ASN A 214 23.89 -12.32 -4.74
C ASN A 214 25.16 -11.49 -5.01
N GLU A 215 26.28 -12.15 -5.27
CA GLU A 215 27.59 -11.50 -5.44
C GLU A 215 27.59 -10.46 -6.59
N ASP A 216 27.01 -10.79 -7.74
CA ASP A 216 26.92 -9.88 -8.89
C ASP A 216 26.10 -8.62 -8.56
N GLN A 217 24.97 -8.80 -7.88
CA GLN A 217 24.12 -7.70 -7.42
C GLN A 217 24.84 -6.86 -6.38
N LEU A 218 25.56 -7.47 -5.45
CA LEU A 218 26.31 -6.76 -4.42
C LEU A 218 27.46 -5.93 -5.03
N VAL A 219 28.17 -6.46 -6.02
CA VAL A 219 29.21 -5.71 -6.75
C VAL A 219 28.62 -4.49 -7.46
N SER A 220 27.40 -4.63 -7.99
CA SER A 220 26.71 -3.52 -8.65
C SER A 220 26.21 -2.44 -7.67
N THR A 221 25.95 -2.80 -6.40
CA THR A 221 25.71 -1.83 -5.33
C THR A 221 27.03 -1.17 -4.96
N ARG A 222 27.23 0.10 -5.37
CA ARG A 222 28.44 0.88 -5.08
C ARG A 222 28.53 1.30 -3.59
N LEU A 223 28.68 0.32 -2.70
CA LEU A 223 28.66 0.51 -1.25
C LEU A 223 29.94 1.20 -0.76
N ASP A 224 29.81 2.19 0.13
CA ASP A 224 30.96 2.71 0.87
C ASP A 224 31.35 1.72 1.97
N ILE A 225 32.38 0.91 1.69
CA ILE A 225 32.89 -0.14 2.58
C ILE A 225 33.31 0.41 3.95
N LYS A 226 33.56 1.72 4.10
CA LYS A 226 33.85 2.33 5.40
C LYS A 226 32.68 2.25 6.37
N LEU A 227 31.45 2.09 5.89
CA LEU A 227 30.24 1.93 6.71
C LEU A 227 30.02 0.49 7.19
N LEU A 228 30.81 -0.48 6.69
CA LEU A 228 30.78 -1.89 7.12
C LEU A 228 31.86 -2.22 8.17
N LYS A 229 32.67 -1.24 8.57
CA LYS A 229 33.74 -1.36 9.56
C LYS A 229 33.34 -0.74 10.89
#